data_AF-A0A962WB15-F1
#
_entry.id   AF-A0A962WB15-F1
#
_cell.length_a   1.000
_cell.length_b   1.000
_cell.length_c   1.000
_cell.angle_alpha   90.00
_cell.angle_beta   90.00
_cell.angle_gamma   90.00
#
_symmetry.space_group_name_H-M   'P 1'
#
loop_
_entity.id
_entity.type
_entity.pdbx_description
1 polymer ?
#
loop_
_entity_poly.entity_id
_entity_poly.type
_entity_poly.pdbx_seq_one_letter_code
_entity_poly.pdbx_strand_id
1 'polypeptide(L)'
;MSDAHPTPTEISLHEKSRVLVVSFDDGARFELPCEYLRVFSKAAEVQSLKTPVSGKETVNIDKIEPQGSYALRLYFDDGHDTGIYSWGTLYSLGKNFEANWAGYLKRLEDLGIQRRENSGRRNVKVLYFANLVRELEKTQEDVMLPPSVKTVADLLALLRRRGKKWPDMIADDKVKVTINRQFAELFSKLEDGDEIGIVQRPEVGKV
;
A
#
# COMPACT_ATOMS: atom_id res chain seq x y z
N MET A 1 13.04 -12.05 35.39
CA MET A 1 11.61 -12.44 35.41
C MET A 1 11.15 -12.32 33.97
N SER A 2 10.93 -13.45 33.30
CA SER A 2 10.50 -13.48 31.90
C SER A 2 9.01 -13.15 31.85
N ASP A 3 8.66 -11.93 31.45
CA ASP A 3 7.31 -11.67 30.93
C ASP A 3 7.17 -12.55 29.69
N ALA A 4 6.40 -13.64 29.84
CA ALA A 4 6.11 -14.56 28.75
C ALA A 4 5.16 -13.83 27.80
N HIS A 5 5.74 -13.13 26.82
CA HIS A 5 4.97 -12.58 25.72
C HIS A 5 4.58 -13.72 24.77
N PRO A 6 3.37 -13.64 24.17
CA PRO A 6 2.99 -14.53 23.08
C PRO A 6 4.11 -14.60 22.04
N THR A 7 4.36 -15.79 21.50
CA THR A 7 5.39 -16.00 20.49
C THR A 7 4.78 -15.94 19.09
N PRO A 8 5.49 -15.38 18.09
CA PRO A 8 4.95 -15.28 16.75
C PRO A 8 4.87 -16.67 16.09
N THR A 9 3.74 -16.96 15.46
CA THR A 9 3.52 -18.16 14.65
C THR A 9 3.67 -17.87 13.15
N GLU A 10 3.47 -16.62 12.74
CA GLU A 10 3.60 -16.18 11.35
C GLU A 10 4.14 -14.76 11.30
N ILE A 11 5.09 -14.50 10.39
CA ILE A 11 5.61 -13.17 10.07
C ILE A 11 5.62 -13.05 8.55
N SER A 12 4.86 -12.09 8.00
CA SER A 12 4.75 -11.86 6.57
C SER A 12 4.85 -10.38 6.25
N LEU A 13 5.70 -10.00 5.29
CA LEU A 13 5.81 -8.63 4.80
C LEU A 13 5.03 -8.50 3.49
N HIS A 14 4.02 -7.63 3.50
CA HIS A 14 3.32 -7.24 2.28
C HIS A 14 3.97 -5.97 1.74
N GLU A 15 5.01 -6.13 0.90
CA GLU A 15 5.86 -5.03 0.43
C GLU A 15 5.07 -3.95 -0.34
N LYS A 16 4.10 -4.34 -1.17
CA LYS A 16 3.26 -3.40 -1.93
C LYS A 16 2.41 -2.52 -1.02
N SER A 17 1.72 -3.12 -0.04
CA SER A 17 0.89 -2.38 0.92
C SER A 17 1.70 -1.77 2.08
N ARG A 18 3.01 -2.07 2.18
CA ARG A 18 3.92 -1.60 3.23
C ARG A 18 3.42 -1.96 4.63
N VAL A 19 3.06 -3.23 4.81
CA VAL A 19 2.51 -3.76 6.08
C VAL A 19 3.26 -5.02 6.47
N LEU A 20 3.72 -5.06 7.72
CA LEU A 20 4.19 -6.27 8.37
C LEU A 20 3.03 -6.94 9.12
N VAL A 21 2.68 -8.15 8.73
CA VAL A 21 1.71 -9.00 9.43
C VAL A 21 2.44 -9.87 10.43
N VAL A 22 1.97 -9.89 11.67
CA VAL A 22 2.49 -10.78 12.72
C VAL A 22 1.31 -11.47 13.41
N SER A 23 1.32 -12.80 13.37
CA SER A 23 0.36 -13.65 14.10
C SER A 23 1.06 -14.29 15.30
N PHE A 24 0.36 -14.43 16.41
CA PHE A 24 0.88 -14.95 17.68
C PHE A 24 0.16 -16.23 18.12
N ASP A 25 0.80 -16.99 19.01
CA ASP A 25 0.30 -18.26 19.55
C ASP A 25 -0.96 -18.15 20.43
N ASP A 26 -1.27 -16.96 20.93
CA ASP A 26 -2.51 -16.62 21.62
C ASP A 26 -3.69 -16.32 20.66
N GLY A 27 -3.46 -16.40 19.36
CA GLY A 27 -4.44 -16.10 18.31
C GLY A 27 -4.51 -14.63 17.92
N ALA A 28 -3.71 -13.74 18.53
CA ALA A 28 -3.64 -12.36 18.10
C ALA A 28 -2.99 -12.25 16.72
N ARG A 29 -3.52 -11.38 15.87
CA ARG A 29 -2.94 -11.05 14.56
C ARG A 29 -2.94 -9.54 14.40
N PHE A 30 -1.77 -8.99 14.08
CA PHE A 30 -1.57 -7.56 13.92
C PHE A 30 -1.06 -7.23 12.53
N GLU A 31 -1.61 -6.16 11.95
CA GLU A 31 -1.14 -5.55 10.71
C GLU A 31 -0.46 -4.23 11.07
N LEU A 32 0.87 -4.20 10.94
CA LEU A 32 1.71 -3.09 11.39
C LEU A 32 2.29 -2.36 10.16
N PRO A 33 1.82 -1.13 9.86
CA PRO A 33 2.38 -0.36 8.75
C PRO A 33 3.89 -0.12 8.92
N CYS A 34 4.66 -0.17 7.83
CA CYS A 34 6.10 0.08 7.85
C CYS A 34 6.44 1.48 8.40
N GLU A 35 5.64 2.50 8.06
CA GLU A 35 5.77 3.85 8.66
C GLU A 35 5.63 3.80 10.17
N TYR A 36 4.59 3.11 10.66
CA TYR A 36 4.34 3.01 12.09
C TYR A 36 5.51 2.34 12.81
N LEU A 37 5.99 1.21 12.30
CA LEU A 37 7.20 0.58 12.84
C LEU A 37 8.37 1.57 12.81
N ARG A 38 8.62 2.22 11.69
CA ARG A 38 9.75 3.15 11.51
C ARG A 38 9.73 4.33 12.47
N VAL A 39 8.59 4.98 12.67
CA VAL A 39 8.48 6.15 13.55
C VAL A 39 8.44 5.75 15.03
N PHE A 40 8.16 4.47 15.33
CA PHE A 40 8.21 3.87 16.67
C PHE A 40 9.44 2.96 16.91
N SER A 41 10.40 2.91 15.98
CA SER A 41 11.57 2.01 15.98
C SER A 41 12.47 2.13 17.23
N LYS A 42 12.27 3.18 18.03
CA LYS A 42 12.91 3.35 19.33
C LYS A 42 11.90 3.76 20.41
N ALA A 43 10.81 3.00 20.60
CA ALA A 43 9.70 3.39 21.47
C ALA A 43 10.09 3.93 22.88
N ALA A 44 11.21 3.48 23.47
CA ALA A 44 11.74 4.03 24.72
C ALA A 44 12.37 5.45 24.58
N GLU A 45 13.02 5.76 23.45
CA GLU A 45 13.56 7.10 23.14
C GLU A 45 12.50 8.00 22.49
N VAL A 46 11.57 7.46 21.70
CA VAL A 46 10.55 8.20 20.92
C VAL A 46 9.50 8.90 21.80
N GLN A 47 9.25 8.42 23.02
CA GLN A 47 8.43 9.16 23.99
C GLN A 47 9.18 10.36 24.60
N SER A 48 10.51 10.31 24.65
CA SER A 48 11.37 11.38 25.19
C SER A 48 11.84 12.39 24.15
N LEU A 49 11.69 12.09 22.85
CA LEU A 49 12.00 13.01 21.78
C LEU A 49 10.98 14.16 21.73
N LYS A 50 11.48 15.39 21.83
CA LYS A 50 10.68 16.62 21.68
C LYS A 50 10.01 16.73 20.30
N THR A 51 10.60 16.10 19.28
CA THR A 51 10.11 16.14 17.90
C THR A 51 9.86 14.71 17.41
N PRO A 52 8.64 14.38 16.93
CA PRO A 52 8.35 13.08 16.35
C PRO A 52 9.15 12.86 15.06
N VAL A 53 9.49 11.60 14.77
CA VAL A 53 10.06 11.22 13.47
C VAL A 53 8.95 11.34 12.42
N SER A 54 9.12 12.20 11.43
CA SER A 54 8.15 12.45 10.35
C SER A 54 8.75 12.21 8.96
N GLY A 55 7.95 12.30 7.90
CA GLY A 55 8.43 12.15 6.53
C GLY A 55 8.76 10.70 6.15
N LYS A 56 8.13 9.72 6.81
CA LYS A 56 8.36 8.28 6.64
C LYS A 56 7.15 7.56 6.04
N GLU A 57 6.25 8.31 5.42
CA GLU A 57 4.96 7.81 4.91
C GLU A 57 5.12 6.82 3.74
N THR A 58 6.29 6.82 3.11
CA THR A 58 6.66 5.92 2.02
C THR A 58 7.81 4.99 2.39
N VAL A 59 8.13 4.81 3.67
CA VAL A 59 9.19 3.88 4.08
C VAL A 59 8.72 2.44 3.87
N ASN A 60 9.63 1.54 3.51
CA ASN A 60 9.42 0.09 3.48
C ASN A 60 10.49 -0.63 4.30
N ILE A 61 10.33 -1.95 4.42
CA ILE A 61 11.32 -2.85 5.02
C ILE A 61 12.01 -3.59 3.87
N ASP A 62 13.32 -3.40 3.72
CA ASP A 62 14.14 -4.09 2.71
C ASP A 62 14.53 -5.49 3.16
N LYS A 63 14.70 -5.67 4.46
CA LYS A 63 15.19 -6.94 5.03
C LYS A 63 14.68 -7.14 6.44
N ILE A 64 14.35 -8.40 6.74
CA ILE A 64 13.99 -8.88 8.08
C ILE A 64 15.03 -9.92 8.49
N GLU A 65 15.67 -9.71 9.64
CA GLU A 65 16.63 -10.68 10.20
C GLU A 65 16.19 -11.13 11.58
N PRO A 66 16.03 -12.43 11.83
CA PRO A 66 15.84 -12.96 13.17
C PRO A 66 17.01 -12.61 14.09
N GLN A 67 16.69 -12.20 15.32
CA GLN A 67 17.66 -11.96 16.39
C GLN A 67 17.44 -13.00 17.48
N GLY A 68 18.07 -14.16 17.31
CA GLY A 68 17.84 -15.33 18.16
C GLY A 68 16.38 -15.78 18.11
N SER A 69 15.81 -16.14 19.27
CA SER A 69 14.44 -16.62 19.40
C SER A 69 13.47 -15.59 19.98
N TYR A 70 13.85 -14.32 20.09
CA TYR A 70 13.09 -13.32 20.87
C TYR A 70 12.78 -12.00 20.15
N ALA A 71 13.36 -11.76 18.97
CA ALA A 71 13.23 -10.48 18.27
C ALA A 71 13.48 -10.59 16.76
N LEU A 72 13.08 -9.53 16.04
CA LEU A 72 13.49 -9.22 14.67
C LEU A 72 14.34 -7.96 14.64
N ARG A 73 15.28 -7.93 13.71
CA ARG A 73 15.88 -6.71 13.21
C ARG A 73 15.24 -6.37 11.87
N LEU A 74 14.67 -5.16 11.77
CA LEU A 74 14.06 -4.63 10.54
C LEU A 74 15.01 -3.60 9.94
N TYR A 75 15.36 -3.82 8.67
CA TYR A 75 16.14 -2.89 7.86
C TYR A 75 15.17 -2.12 6.97
N PHE A 76 15.13 -0.80 7.11
CA PHE A 76 14.25 0.06 6.36
C PHE A 76 14.95 0.66 5.14
N ASP A 77 14.19 0.89 4.08
CA ASP A 77 14.66 1.45 2.80
C ASP A 77 15.12 2.92 2.88
N ASP A 78 14.84 3.60 4.00
CA ASP A 78 15.35 4.93 4.33
C ASP A 78 16.76 4.92 4.94
N GLY A 79 17.42 3.75 4.95
CA GLY A 79 18.75 3.52 5.50
C GLY A 79 18.76 3.28 7.02
N HIS A 80 17.60 3.20 7.68
CA HIS A 80 17.53 2.87 9.11
C HIS A 80 17.68 1.36 9.31
N ASP A 81 18.78 0.93 9.91
CA ASP A 81 19.11 -0.49 10.09
C ASP A 81 19.21 -0.92 11.56
N THR A 82 18.95 -0.04 12.52
CA THR A 82 19.11 -0.32 13.97
C THR A 82 17.82 -0.77 14.67
N GLY A 83 16.73 -0.96 13.91
CA GLY A 83 15.40 -1.27 14.47
C GLY A 83 15.30 -2.72 14.96
N ILE A 84 15.52 -2.96 16.25
CA ILE A 84 15.32 -4.26 16.90
C ILE A 84 13.98 -4.27 17.62
N TYR A 85 13.12 -5.24 17.29
CA TYR A 85 11.78 -5.41 17.81
C TYR A 85 11.65 -6.78 18.46
N SER A 86 11.58 -6.81 19.79
CA SER A 86 11.26 -8.04 20.50
C SER A 86 9.81 -8.47 20.25
N TRP A 87 9.47 -9.74 20.52
CA TRP A 87 8.08 -10.23 20.46
C TRP A 87 7.15 -9.39 21.33
N GLY A 88 7.57 -9.07 22.56
CA GLY A 88 6.82 -8.17 23.44
C GLY A 88 6.62 -6.78 22.86
N THR A 89 7.63 -6.21 22.19
CA THR A 89 7.51 -4.92 21.51
C THR A 89 6.52 -4.98 20.36
N LEU A 90 6.61 -5.97 19.47
CA LEU A 90 5.68 -6.13 18.35
C LEU A 90 4.24 -6.35 18.84
N TYR A 91 4.07 -7.19 19.86
CA TYR A 91 2.77 -7.44 20.47
C TYR A 91 2.17 -6.17 21.09
N SER A 92 2.99 -5.41 21.84
CA SER A 92 2.56 -4.13 22.44
C SER A 92 2.22 -3.08 21.38
N LEU A 93 3.03 -2.98 20.32
CA LEU A 93 2.77 -2.07 19.20
C LEU A 93 1.48 -2.41 18.45
N GLY A 94 1.18 -3.69 18.27
CA GLY A 94 -0.06 -4.15 17.66
C GLY A 94 -1.28 -3.90 18.53
N LYS A 95 -1.21 -4.30 19.81
CA LYS A 95 -2.30 -4.09 20.78
C LYS A 95 -2.64 -2.61 20.98
N ASN A 96 -1.64 -1.74 20.93
CA ASN A 96 -1.80 -0.30 21.19
C ASN A 96 -1.79 0.56 19.92
N PHE A 97 -1.95 -0.04 18.73
CA PHE A 97 -1.82 0.66 17.45
C PHE A 97 -2.64 1.95 17.38
N GLU A 98 -3.96 1.85 17.61
CA GLU A 98 -4.88 2.99 17.51
C GLU A 98 -4.46 4.16 18.41
N ALA A 99 -4.17 3.87 19.68
CA ALA A 99 -3.79 4.88 20.66
C ALA A 99 -2.43 5.52 20.32
N ASN A 100 -1.44 4.70 19.96
CA ASN A 100 -0.12 5.17 19.57
C ASN A 100 -0.17 6.03 18.31
N TRP A 101 -0.93 5.58 17.31
CA TRP A 101 -1.07 6.28 16.03
C TRP A 101 -1.78 7.62 16.20
N ALA A 102 -2.91 7.65 16.90
CA ALA A 102 -3.60 8.90 17.24
C ALA A 102 -2.69 9.88 17.99
N GLY A 103 -1.92 9.39 18.96
CA GLY A 103 -0.95 10.21 19.70
C GLY A 103 0.20 10.73 18.84
N TYR A 104 0.68 9.94 17.87
CA TYR A 104 1.66 10.40 16.89
C TYR A 104 1.10 11.50 15.98
N LEU A 105 -0.09 11.30 15.41
CA LEU A 105 -0.73 12.28 14.53
C LEU A 105 -1.00 13.60 15.24
N LYS A 106 -1.48 13.55 16.48
CA LYS A 106 -1.69 14.75 17.30
C LYS A 106 -0.39 15.51 17.53
N ARG A 107 0.72 14.82 17.82
CA ARG A 107 2.04 15.47 17.98
C ARG A 107 2.53 16.14 16.70
N LEU A 108 2.23 15.58 15.53
CA LEU A 108 2.55 16.22 14.25
C LEU A 108 1.74 17.50 14.08
N GLU A 109 0.43 17.44 14.35
CA GLU A 109 -0.48 18.58 14.27
C GLU A 109 -0.07 19.71 15.23
N ASP A 110 0.19 19.41 16.49
CA ASP A 110 0.61 20.37 17.53
C ASP A 110 1.90 21.11 17.14
N LEU A 111 2.77 20.49 16.33
CA LEU A 111 4.02 21.06 15.83
C LEU A 111 3.91 21.67 14.43
N GLY A 112 2.71 21.68 13.83
CA GLY A 112 2.49 22.15 12.46
C GLY A 112 3.21 21.30 11.40
N ILE A 113 3.64 20.09 11.74
CA ILE A 113 4.29 19.16 10.82
C ILE A 113 3.18 18.47 10.03
N GLN A 114 3.03 18.81 8.76
CA GLN A 114 2.11 18.09 7.90
C GLN A 114 2.68 16.70 7.61
N ARG A 115 2.01 15.66 8.10
CA ARG A 115 2.15 14.33 7.52
C ARG A 115 1.77 14.47 6.06
N ARG A 116 2.71 14.20 5.16
CA ARG A 116 2.36 14.11 3.75
C ARG A 116 1.52 12.86 3.69
N GLU A 117 0.20 13.01 3.60
CA GLU A 117 -0.63 11.86 3.25
C GLU A 117 0.09 11.19 2.10
N ASN A 118 0.39 9.90 2.25
CA ASN A 118 0.56 9.09 1.08
C ASN A 118 -0.84 9.09 0.46
N SER A 119 -1.14 10.13 -0.30
CA SER A 119 -2.44 10.46 -0.84
C SER A 119 -2.69 9.48 -1.96
N GLY A 120 -2.82 8.20 -1.58
CA GLY A 120 -2.70 7.03 -2.42
C GLY A 120 -2.04 7.33 -3.76
N ARG A 121 -0.72 7.61 -3.78
CA ARG A 121 0.07 7.56 -5.03
C ARG A 121 0.13 6.10 -5.46
N ARG A 122 -1.06 5.60 -5.79
CA ARG A 122 -1.32 4.29 -6.33
C ARG A 122 -0.98 4.45 -7.79
N ASN A 123 0.10 3.82 -8.19
CA ASN A 123 0.47 3.77 -9.58
C ASN A 123 0.01 2.43 -10.12
N VAL A 124 -0.76 2.43 -11.20
CA VAL A 124 -1.18 1.20 -11.87
C VAL A 124 -0.54 1.15 -13.24
N LYS A 125 -0.21 -0.06 -13.70
CA LYS A 125 0.23 -0.28 -15.07
C LYS A 125 -0.99 -0.59 -15.92
N VAL A 126 -1.32 0.28 -16.87
CA VAL A 126 -2.41 0.05 -17.83
C VAL A 126 -1.83 -0.55 -19.10
N LEU A 127 -2.38 -1.68 -19.53
CA LEU A 127 -2.05 -2.37 -20.77
C LEU A 127 -3.19 -2.23 -21.77
N TYR A 128 -2.87 -1.82 -23.00
CA TYR A 128 -3.83 -1.71 -24.09
C TYR A 128 -3.60 -2.84 -25.09
N PHE A 129 -4.69 -3.38 -25.62
CA PHE A 129 -4.64 -4.51 -26.56
C PHE A 129 -5.38 -4.23 -27.87
N ALA A 130 -4.96 -4.96 -28.92
CA ALA A 130 -5.62 -4.98 -30.22
C ALA A 130 -5.83 -3.58 -30.82
N ASN A 131 -7.07 -3.24 -31.17
CA ASN A 131 -7.41 -2.00 -31.84
C ASN A 131 -7.12 -0.75 -31.00
N LEU A 132 -7.09 -0.87 -29.66
CA LEU A 132 -6.67 0.24 -28.79
C LEU A 132 -5.21 0.63 -29.04
N VAL A 133 -4.33 -0.34 -29.28
CA VAL A 133 -2.91 -0.06 -29.57
C VAL A 133 -2.75 0.70 -30.88
N ARG A 134 -3.54 0.33 -31.91
CA ARG A 134 -3.47 0.95 -33.23
C ARG A 134 -3.94 2.40 -33.20
N GLU A 135 -5.03 2.68 -32.48
CA GLU A 135 -5.66 4.00 -32.48
C GLU A 135 -5.09 4.95 -31.42
N LEU A 136 -4.61 4.42 -30.30
CA LEU A 136 -3.97 5.21 -29.23
C LEU A 136 -2.45 5.30 -29.39
N GLU A 137 -1.86 4.53 -30.32
CA GLU A 137 -0.41 4.39 -30.52
C GLU A 137 0.33 4.04 -29.21
N LYS A 138 -0.34 3.30 -28.32
CA LYS A 138 0.14 3.02 -26.96
C LYS A 138 -0.14 1.58 -26.60
N THR A 139 0.89 0.87 -26.15
CA THR A 139 0.78 -0.52 -25.68
C THR A 139 0.63 -0.61 -24.16
N GLN A 140 1.27 0.31 -23.43
CA GLN A 140 1.20 0.38 -21.98
C GLN A 140 1.51 1.78 -21.44
N GLU A 141 1.13 2.02 -20.20
CA GLU A 141 1.55 3.19 -19.44
C GLU A 141 1.44 3.00 -17.93
N ASP A 142 2.21 3.77 -17.18
CA ASP A 142 2.05 3.95 -15.75
C ASP A 142 1.08 5.11 -15.49
N VAL A 143 0.01 4.85 -14.73
CA VAL A 143 -1.02 5.83 -14.38
C VAL A 143 -1.02 6.05 -12.88
N MET A 144 -0.66 7.28 -12.49
CA MET A 144 -0.85 7.75 -11.12
C MET A 144 -2.34 7.98 -10.86
N LEU A 145 -2.93 7.20 -9.96
CA LEU A 145 -4.33 7.31 -9.56
C LEU A 145 -4.53 8.49 -8.60
N PRO A 146 -5.38 9.46 -8.94
CA PRO A 146 -5.83 10.46 -7.97
C PRO A 146 -6.57 9.79 -6.79
N PRO A 147 -6.66 10.43 -5.62
CA PRO A 147 -7.42 9.91 -4.48
C PRO A 147 -8.90 9.61 -4.78
N SER A 148 -9.47 10.31 -5.76
CA SER A 148 -10.85 10.09 -6.23
C SER A 148 -11.03 8.81 -7.04
N VAL A 149 -9.96 8.20 -7.56
CA VAL A 149 -10.04 7.02 -8.43
C VAL A 149 -9.88 5.76 -7.59
N LYS A 150 -10.99 5.07 -7.28
CA LYS A 150 -10.98 3.89 -6.39
C LYS A 150 -11.30 2.60 -7.10
N THR A 151 -12.01 2.68 -8.22
CA THR A 151 -12.53 1.52 -8.95
C THR A 151 -12.15 1.54 -10.43
N VAL A 152 -12.39 0.42 -11.12
CA VAL A 152 -12.24 0.32 -12.58
C VAL A 152 -13.05 1.40 -13.30
N ALA A 153 -14.30 1.65 -12.89
CA ALA A 153 -15.14 2.70 -13.47
C ALA A 153 -14.49 4.09 -13.37
N ASP A 154 -13.93 4.41 -12.20
CA ASP A 154 -13.27 5.69 -11.98
C ASP A 154 -12.02 5.84 -12.87
N LEU A 155 -11.26 4.76 -13.06
CA LEU A 155 -10.09 4.74 -13.93
C LEU A 155 -10.50 4.95 -15.40
N LEU A 156 -11.52 4.24 -15.90
CA LEU A 156 -12.01 4.47 -17.26
C LEU A 156 -12.49 5.91 -17.44
N ALA A 157 -13.23 6.46 -16.47
CA ALA A 157 -13.67 7.85 -16.49
C ALA A 157 -12.50 8.85 -16.50
N LEU A 158 -11.40 8.55 -15.80
CA LEU A 158 -10.17 9.34 -15.86
C LEU A 158 -9.54 9.28 -17.26
N LEU A 159 -9.38 8.09 -17.83
CA LEU A 159 -8.76 7.87 -19.13
C LEU A 159 -9.54 8.53 -20.27
N ARG A 160 -10.87 8.50 -20.23
CA ARG A 160 -11.76 9.12 -21.23
C ARG A 160 -11.53 10.63 -21.42
N ARG A 161 -10.94 11.32 -20.44
CA ARG A 161 -10.69 12.77 -20.50
C ARG A 161 -9.46 13.15 -21.33
N ARG A 162 -8.64 12.19 -21.76
CA ARG A 162 -7.31 12.44 -22.34
C ARG A 162 -7.30 12.84 -23.81
N GLY A 163 -8.44 12.77 -24.51
CA GLY A 163 -8.55 13.23 -25.90
C GLY A 163 -9.86 12.83 -26.54
N LYS A 164 -10.14 13.39 -27.74
CA LYS A 164 -11.46 13.27 -28.40
C LYS A 164 -11.88 11.84 -28.71
N LYS A 165 -10.93 10.93 -29.00
CA LYS A 165 -11.23 9.52 -29.34
C LYS A 165 -11.47 8.64 -28.11
N TRP A 166 -10.95 9.01 -26.94
CA TRP A 166 -10.95 8.13 -25.76
C TRP A 166 -12.37 7.76 -25.27
N PRO A 167 -13.34 8.70 -25.15
CA PRO A 167 -14.69 8.38 -24.70
C PRO A 167 -15.34 7.22 -25.47
N ASP A 168 -15.26 7.24 -26.79
CA ASP A 168 -15.89 6.25 -27.65
C ASP A 168 -15.14 4.90 -27.62
N MET A 169 -13.82 4.96 -27.57
CA MET A 169 -12.97 3.78 -27.65
C MET A 169 -12.99 2.89 -26.42
N ILE A 170 -13.12 3.51 -25.24
CA ILE A 170 -13.09 2.83 -23.95
C ILE A 170 -14.36 3.04 -23.14
N ALA A 171 -15.52 3.22 -23.80
CA ALA A 171 -16.83 3.23 -23.15
C ALA A 171 -17.07 1.94 -22.34
N ASP A 172 -17.84 2.03 -21.26
CA ASP A 172 -17.97 0.95 -20.25
C ASP A 172 -18.49 -0.36 -20.87
N ASP A 173 -19.36 -0.25 -21.87
CA ASP A 173 -19.94 -1.35 -22.64
C ASP A 173 -19.06 -1.82 -23.81
N LYS A 174 -18.06 -1.03 -24.21
CA LYS A 174 -17.16 -1.31 -25.34
C LYS A 174 -15.89 -2.06 -24.93
N VAL A 175 -15.59 -2.17 -23.64
CA VAL A 175 -14.37 -2.84 -23.16
C VAL A 175 -14.66 -3.94 -22.14
N LYS A 176 -13.67 -4.84 -21.98
CA LYS A 176 -13.50 -5.68 -20.81
C LYS A 176 -12.21 -5.28 -20.13
N VAL A 177 -12.22 -5.31 -18.81
CA VAL A 177 -11.08 -4.96 -17.98
C VAL A 177 -10.61 -6.19 -17.22
N THR A 178 -9.30 -6.34 -17.09
CA THR A 178 -8.68 -7.28 -16.17
C THR A 178 -7.89 -6.53 -15.11
N ILE A 179 -7.87 -7.08 -13.89
CA ILE A 179 -6.94 -6.69 -12.83
C ILE A 179 -6.05 -7.91 -12.57
N ASN A 180 -4.73 -7.74 -12.66
CA ASN A 180 -3.75 -8.80 -12.44
C ASN A 180 -4.09 -10.08 -13.24
N ARG A 181 -4.45 -9.89 -14.52
CA ARG A 181 -4.80 -10.94 -15.50
C ARG A 181 -6.11 -11.69 -15.25
N GLN A 182 -6.93 -11.26 -14.29
CA GLN A 182 -8.27 -11.79 -14.05
C GLN A 182 -9.33 -10.78 -14.47
N PHE A 183 -10.45 -11.23 -15.07
CA PHE A 183 -11.55 -10.31 -15.43
C PHE A 183 -12.11 -9.61 -14.20
N ALA A 184 -12.33 -8.30 -14.33
CA ALA A 184 -12.80 -7.45 -13.27
C ALA A 184 -14.09 -6.72 -13.69
N GLU A 185 -14.94 -6.48 -12.69
CA GLU A 185 -16.15 -5.69 -12.85
C GLU A 185 -15.83 -4.20 -12.71
N LEU A 186 -16.73 -3.33 -13.18
CA LEU A 186 -16.54 -1.88 -13.10
C LEU A 186 -16.38 -1.35 -11.66
N PHE A 187 -16.98 -2.04 -10.69
CA PHE A 187 -16.89 -1.70 -9.27
C PHE A 187 -15.68 -2.31 -8.55
N SER A 188 -14.88 -3.14 -9.22
CA SER A 188 -13.68 -3.74 -8.63
C SER A 188 -12.71 -2.64 -8.20
N LYS A 189 -12.18 -2.77 -6.99
CA LYS A 189 -11.25 -1.80 -6.39
C LYS A 189 -9.88 -1.90 -7.05
N LEU A 190 -9.21 -0.76 -7.13
CA LEU A 190 -7.84 -0.63 -7.65
C LEU A 190 -6.86 -0.38 -6.50
N GLU A 191 -5.79 -1.17 -6.50
CA GLU A 191 -4.70 -1.11 -5.55
C GLU A 191 -3.41 -0.58 -6.20
N ASP A 192 -2.44 -0.21 -5.36
CA ASP A 192 -1.13 0.21 -5.86
C ASP A 192 -0.40 -0.96 -6.53
N GLY A 193 0.19 -0.71 -7.69
CA GLY A 193 0.94 -1.71 -8.44
C GLY A 193 0.09 -2.76 -9.15
N ASP A 194 -1.22 -2.52 -9.32
CA ASP A 194 -2.08 -3.38 -10.15
C ASP A 194 -1.71 -3.27 -11.63
N GLU A 195 -1.80 -4.40 -12.33
CA GLU A 195 -1.77 -4.48 -13.79
C GLU A 195 -3.20 -4.50 -14.34
N ILE A 196 -3.57 -3.46 -15.09
CA ILE A 196 -4.91 -3.26 -15.61
C ILE A 196 -4.92 -3.49 -17.12
N GLY A 197 -5.49 -4.60 -17.58
CA GLY A 197 -5.64 -4.86 -19.01
C GLY A 197 -6.95 -4.29 -19.54
N ILE A 198 -6.91 -3.47 -20.59
CA ILE A 198 -8.10 -2.96 -21.28
C ILE A 198 -8.15 -3.59 -22.67
N VAL A 199 -9.23 -4.33 -22.91
CA VAL A 199 -9.46 -5.04 -24.18
C VAL A 199 -10.80 -4.59 -24.76
N GLN A 200 -10.82 -4.19 -26.03
CA GLN A 200 -12.10 -3.91 -26.70
C GLN A 200 -12.93 -5.18 -26.84
N ARG A 201 -14.23 -5.07 -26.58
CA ARG A 201 -15.19 -6.11 -26.92
C ARG A 201 -15.27 -6.20 -28.45
N PRO A 202 -15.26 -7.40 -29.04
CA PRO A 202 -15.53 -7.53 -30.45
C PRO A 202 -16.89 -6.92 -30.77
N GLU A 203 -16.99 -6.14 -31.84
CA GLU A 203 -18.28 -5.66 -32.31
C GLU A 203 -19.12 -6.87 -32.70
N VAL A 204 -20.33 -6.98 -32.14
CA VAL A 204 -21.31 -7.97 -32.60
C VAL A 204 -21.58 -7.62 -34.06
N GLY A 205 -21.18 -8.52 -34.96
CA GLY A 205 -20.90 -8.19 -36.35
C GLY A 205 -22.03 -7.45 -37.09
N LYS A 206 -21.61 -6.58 -38.01
CA LYS A 206 -22.31 -6.54 -39.29
C LYS A 206 -21.93 -7.83 -40.03
N VAL A 207 -22.90 -8.74 -40.11
CA VAL A 207 -22.91 -9.83 -41.10
C VAL A 207 -22.89 -9.22 -42.50
#